data_AF-A0A351EYY8-F1
#
_entry.id   AF-A0A351EYY8-F1
#
_cell.length_a   1.000
_cell.length_b   1.000
_cell.length_c   1.000
_cell.angle_alpha   90.00
_cell.angle_beta   90.00
_cell.angle_gamma   90.00
#
_symmetry.space_group_name_H-M   'P 1'
#
loop_
_entity.id
_entity.type
_entity.pdbx_description
1 polymer ?
#
loop_
_entity_poly.entity_id
_entity_poly.type
_entity_poly.pdbx_seq_one_letter_code
_entity_poly.pdbx_strand_id
1 'polypeptide(L)'
;MMLIVSTFLPAQEEIVVPATKEELEKAYQENIRQSRLYGVYIPKDVDDAFNEFIALSTKEDIAKFKSADEDLVVKKLHFGIGRWMAVNWCFYEGSRLSHHLKEKGIGNPDDMISFLIRAFHRKLNDKPIEAEKIISQLVEARKKALEEPLKKE
;
A
#
# COMPACT_ATOMS: atom_id res chain seq x y z
N MET A 1 -21.12 -42.73 -30.57
CA MET A 1 -19.77 -42.31 -30.13
C MET A 1 -19.87 -40.85 -29.73
N MET A 2 -20.12 -40.60 -28.43
CA MET A 2 -20.34 -39.25 -27.90
C MET A 2 -19.00 -38.72 -27.40
N LEU A 3 -18.39 -37.82 -28.18
CA LEU A 3 -17.16 -37.12 -27.82
C LEU A 3 -17.48 -36.16 -26.68
N ILE A 4 -17.05 -36.52 -25.47
CA ILE A 4 -17.08 -35.63 -24.32
C ILE A 4 -15.84 -34.74 -24.43
N VAL A 5 -16.02 -33.50 -24.89
CA VAL A 5 -14.98 -32.48 -24.85
C VAL A 5 -14.81 -32.10 -23.39
N SER A 6 -13.77 -32.65 -22.75
CA SER A 6 -13.36 -32.25 -21.40
C SER A 6 -12.75 -30.85 -21.48
N THR A 7 -13.53 -29.84 -21.09
CA THR A 7 -13.02 -28.49 -20.86
C THR A 7 -12.23 -28.49 -19.56
N PHE A 8 -10.90 -28.45 -19.68
CA PHE A 8 -10.00 -28.22 -18.57
C PHE A 8 -10.19 -26.77 -18.08
N LEU A 9 -10.86 -26.60 -16.95
CA LEU A 9 -10.84 -25.34 -16.20
C LEU A 9 -9.50 -25.27 -15.47
N PRO A 10 -8.63 -24.27 -15.71
CA PRO A 10 -7.45 -24.08 -14.88
C PRO A 10 -7.91 -23.82 -13.43
N ALA A 11 -7.38 -24.62 -12.51
CA ALA A 11 -7.62 -24.47 -11.08
C ALA A 11 -7.29 -23.02 -10.66
N GLN A 12 -8.24 -22.35 -10.00
CA GLN A 12 -7.92 -21.14 -9.27
C GLN A 12 -6.85 -21.50 -8.23
N GLU A 13 -5.72 -20.77 -8.21
CA GLU A 13 -4.76 -20.86 -7.12
C GLU A 13 -5.50 -20.66 -5.80
N GLU A 14 -5.54 -21.70 -4.95
CA GLU A 14 -6.11 -21.58 -3.62
C GLU A 14 -5.29 -20.54 -2.83
N ILE A 15 -5.96 -19.51 -2.34
CA ILE A 15 -5.36 -18.53 -1.44
C ILE A 15 -5.10 -19.23 -0.11
N VAL A 16 -3.87 -19.71 0.10
CA VAL A 16 -3.46 -20.34 1.36
C VAL A 16 -3.25 -19.25 2.41
N VAL A 17 -4.21 -19.12 3.33
CA VAL A 17 -4.10 -18.21 4.48
C VAL A 17 -3.21 -18.85 5.57
N PRO A 18 -2.10 -18.21 5.98
CA PRO A 18 -1.22 -18.75 7.02
C PRO A 18 -1.91 -18.74 8.40
N ALA A 19 -1.90 -19.86 9.10
CA ALA A 19 -2.59 -20.05 10.38
C ALA A 19 -1.67 -19.86 11.61
N THR A 20 -0.36 -19.91 11.41
CA THR A 20 0.66 -19.78 12.46
C THR A 20 1.60 -18.60 12.24
N LYS A 21 2.27 -18.14 13.31
CA LYS A 21 3.30 -17.09 13.23
C LYS A 21 4.46 -17.48 12.31
N GLU A 22 4.84 -18.75 12.32
CA GLU A 22 5.94 -19.27 11.49
C GLU A 22 5.56 -19.27 10.00
N GLU A 23 4.31 -19.62 9.68
CA GLU A 23 3.78 -19.54 8.31
C GLU A 23 3.66 -18.08 7.84
N LEU A 24 3.24 -17.16 8.71
CA LEU A 24 3.21 -15.72 8.42
C LEU A 24 4.60 -15.18 8.11
N GLU A 25 5.60 -15.53 8.91
CA GLU A 25 6.99 -15.11 8.69
C GLU A 25 7.53 -15.72 7.38
N LYS A 26 7.27 -17.00 7.13
CA LYS A 26 7.69 -17.65 5.88
C LYS A 26 7.06 -16.96 4.66
N ALA A 27 5.76 -16.67 4.70
CA ALA A 27 5.06 -15.96 3.65
C ALA A 27 5.64 -14.54 3.45
N TYR A 28 5.91 -13.83 4.55
CA TYR A 28 6.56 -12.52 4.50
C TYR A 28 7.92 -12.58 3.79
N GLN A 29 8.80 -13.50 4.19
CA GLN A 29 10.14 -13.66 3.61
C GLN A 29 10.11 -13.99 2.12
N GLU A 30 9.08 -14.72 1.67
CA GLU A 30 8.87 -15.01 0.26
C GLU A 30 8.34 -13.77 -0.48
N ASN A 31 7.33 -13.10 0.07
CA ASN A 31 6.69 -11.94 -0.56
C ASN A 31 7.65 -10.76 -0.79
N ILE A 32 8.59 -10.51 0.13
CA ILE A 32 9.55 -9.40 -0.01
C ILE A 32 10.55 -9.60 -1.15
N ARG A 33 10.65 -10.81 -1.72
CA ARG A 33 11.57 -11.13 -2.83
C ARG A 33 10.87 -11.06 -4.19
N GLN A 34 9.55 -11.07 -4.22
CA GLN A 34 8.78 -11.12 -5.44
C GLN A 34 8.52 -9.73 -6.01
N SER A 35 8.64 -9.60 -7.33
CA SER A 35 8.26 -8.38 -8.04
C SER A 35 6.76 -8.30 -8.33
N ARG A 36 6.05 -9.43 -8.23
CA ARG A 36 4.61 -9.53 -8.43
C ARG A 36 4.02 -10.43 -7.36
N LEU A 37 2.88 -10.03 -6.82
CA LEU A 37 2.07 -10.84 -5.91
C LEU A 37 0.64 -10.85 -6.44
N TYR A 38 0.02 -12.03 -6.51
CA TYR A 38 -1.38 -12.18 -6.97
C TYR A 38 -1.65 -11.50 -8.33
N GLY A 39 -0.68 -11.55 -9.25
CA GLY A 39 -0.78 -10.91 -10.57
C GLY A 39 -0.55 -9.39 -10.58
N VAL A 40 -0.35 -8.74 -9.43
CA VAL A 40 -0.11 -7.29 -9.31
C VAL A 40 1.38 -7.00 -9.23
N TYR A 41 1.86 -5.96 -9.92
CA TYR A 41 3.22 -5.45 -9.76
C TYR A 41 3.38 -4.74 -8.42
N ILE A 42 4.41 -5.12 -7.65
CA ILE A 42 4.70 -4.52 -6.36
C ILE A 42 5.83 -3.52 -6.56
N PRO A 43 5.71 -2.22 -6.23
CA PRO A 43 6.83 -1.31 -6.36
C PRO A 43 8.02 -1.69 -5.48
N LYS A 44 9.27 -1.46 -5.90
CA LYS A 44 10.45 -1.82 -5.09
C LYS A 44 10.79 -0.77 -4.01
N ASP A 45 10.39 0.48 -4.24
CA ASP A 45 10.67 1.64 -3.38
C ASP A 45 9.60 2.74 -3.60
N VAL A 46 9.78 3.88 -2.95
CA VAL A 46 8.84 5.02 -2.99
C VAL A 46 8.76 5.66 -4.38
N ASP A 47 9.89 5.81 -5.08
CA ASP A 47 9.89 6.43 -6.41
C ASP A 47 9.24 5.51 -7.45
N ASP A 48 9.49 4.20 -7.35
CA ASP A 48 8.82 3.18 -8.17
C ASP A 48 7.31 3.17 -7.90
N ALA A 49 6.88 3.38 -6.65
CA ALA A 49 5.47 3.49 -6.31
C ALA A 49 4.81 4.71 -6.95
N PHE A 50 5.52 5.83 -7.08
CA PHE A 50 5.02 7.00 -7.80
C PHE A 50 4.86 6.74 -9.29
N ASN A 51 5.81 6.03 -9.91
CA ASN A 51 5.72 5.66 -11.31
C ASN A 51 4.52 4.75 -11.57
N GLU A 52 4.29 3.76 -10.70
CA GLU A 52 3.12 2.88 -10.79
C GLU A 52 1.82 3.68 -10.63
N PHE A 53 1.78 4.62 -9.68
CA PHE A 53 0.61 5.48 -9.48
C PHE A 53 0.29 6.34 -10.70
N ILE A 54 1.31 6.91 -11.35
CA ILE A 54 1.17 7.68 -12.60
C ILE A 54 0.66 6.75 -13.72
N ALA A 55 1.19 5.55 -13.84
CA ALA A 55 0.79 4.59 -14.87
C ALA A 55 -0.67 4.13 -14.71
N LEU A 56 -1.17 4.06 -13.48
CA LEU A 56 -2.55 3.67 -13.15
C LEU A 56 -3.55 4.84 -13.23
N SER A 57 -3.09 6.08 -13.43
CA SER A 57 -3.92 7.28 -13.36
C SER A 57 -4.10 7.97 -14.71
N THR A 58 -5.25 8.62 -14.91
CA THR A 58 -5.44 9.53 -16.04
C THR A 58 -4.69 10.85 -15.80
N LYS A 59 -4.40 11.59 -16.88
CA LYS A 59 -3.75 12.91 -16.77
C LYS A 59 -4.64 13.88 -15.99
N GLU A 60 -5.95 13.79 -16.18
CA GLU A 60 -6.97 14.59 -15.52
C GLU A 60 -7.00 14.31 -14.01
N ASP A 61 -6.90 13.04 -13.61
CA ASP A 61 -6.88 12.68 -12.19
C ASP A 61 -5.57 13.11 -11.51
N ILE A 62 -4.43 12.98 -12.19
CA ILE A 62 -3.15 13.53 -11.71
C ILE A 62 -3.23 15.05 -11.55
N ALA A 63 -3.85 15.77 -12.50
CA ALA A 63 -4.02 17.22 -12.41
C ALA A 63 -4.91 17.60 -11.22
N LYS A 64 -6.05 16.91 -11.02
CA LYS A 64 -6.93 17.12 -9.85
C LYS A 64 -6.19 16.85 -8.55
N PHE A 65 -5.48 15.73 -8.46
CA PHE A 65 -4.69 15.34 -7.31
C PHE A 65 -3.64 16.40 -6.97
N LYS A 66 -2.87 16.86 -7.96
CA LYS A 66 -1.84 17.90 -7.79
C LYS A 66 -2.42 19.21 -7.28
N SER A 67 -3.59 19.61 -7.79
CA SER A 67 -4.23 20.92 -7.51
C SER A 67 -4.94 21.01 -6.15
N ALA A 68 -5.31 19.87 -5.56
CA ALA A 68 -6.03 19.83 -4.30
C ALA A 68 -5.09 20.07 -3.10
N ASP A 69 -5.66 20.48 -1.97
CA ASP A 69 -4.93 20.67 -0.71
C ASP A 69 -4.31 19.34 -0.21
N GLU A 70 -3.08 19.39 0.31
CA GLU A 70 -2.32 18.20 0.72
C GLU A 70 -3.04 17.36 1.77
N ASP A 71 -3.54 18.00 2.84
CA ASP A 71 -4.22 17.30 3.94
C ASP A 71 -5.59 16.77 3.49
N LEU A 72 -6.29 17.54 2.65
CA LEU A 72 -7.56 17.11 2.06
C LEU A 72 -7.39 15.89 1.15
N VAL A 73 -6.33 15.87 0.33
CA VAL A 73 -6.00 14.76 -0.58
C VAL A 73 -5.72 13.50 0.21
N VAL A 74 -4.85 13.57 1.23
CA VAL A 74 -4.56 12.43 2.12
C VAL A 74 -5.85 11.89 2.73
N LYS A 75 -6.67 12.74 3.35
CA LYS A 75 -7.92 12.32 4.01
C LYS A 75 -8.92 11.69 3.05
N LYS A 76 -9.15 12.29 1.88
CA LYS A 76 -10.16 11.82 0.93
C LYS A 76 -9.75 10.53 0.23
N LEU A 77 -8.47 10.37 -0.06
CA LEU A 77 -7.97 9.27 -0.86
C LEU A 77 -7.52 8.06 -0.03
N HIS A 78 -7.34 8.24 1.28
CA HIS A 78 -6.98 7.16 2.21
C HIS A 78 -7.86 5.91 2.06
N PHE A 79 -9.18 6.10 2.09
CA PHE A 79 -10.14 5.00 2.05
C PHE A 79 -10.50 4.52 0.65
N GLY A 80 -10.10 5.25 -0.40
CA GLY A 80 -10.29 4.85 -1.79
C GLY A 80 -9.02 4.18 -2.32
N ILE A 81 -8.22 4.96 -3.05
CA ILE A 81 -6.96 4.46 -3.62
C ILE A 81 -5.97 3.97 -2.56
N GLY A 82 -5.98 4.56 -1.36
CA GLY A 82 -5.13 4.08 -0.26
C GLY A 82 -5.45 2.65 0.16
N ARG A 83 -6.74 2.30 0.32
CA ARG A 83 -7.15 0.91 0.55
C ARG A 83 -6.78 0.00 -0.60
N TRP A 84 -6.95 0.47 -1.84
CA TRP A 84 -6.52 -0.28 -3.02
C TRP A 84 -5.01 -0.58 -2.93
N MET A 85 -4.17 0.40 -2.59
CA MET A 85 -2.72 0.20 -2.41
C MET A 85 -2.42 -0.81 -1.31
N ALA A 86 -3.06 -0.71 -0.15
CA ALA A 86 -2.78 -1.64 0.95
C ALA A 86 -3.10 -3.11 0.62
N VAL A 87 -4.16 -3.34 -0.15
CA VAL A 87 -4.54 -4.68 -0.62
C VAL A 87 -3.61 -5.13 -1.75
N ASN A 88 -3.46 -4.33 -2.80
CA ASN A 88 -2.77 -4.73 -4.04
C ASN A 88 -1.25 -4.72 -3.90
N TRP A 89 -0.70 -3.90 -3.00
CA TRP A 89 0.72 -3.87 -2.68
C TRP A 89 1.03 -4.60 -1.35
N CYS A 90 0.08 -5.38 -0.84
CA CYS A 90 0.19 -6.29 0.32
C CYS A 90 0.88 -5.66 1.54
N PHE A 91 0.28 -4.60 2.09
CA PHE A 91 0.83 -3.91 3.26
C PHE A 91 0.69 -4.71 4.56
N TYR A 92 -0.29 -5.62 4.65
CA TYR A 92 -0.55 -6.42 5.85
C TYR A 92 0.34 -7.66 5.92
N GLU A 93 0.35 -8.46 4.85
CA GLU A 93 1.10 -9.73 4.75
C GLU A 93 2.58 -9.51 4.38
N GLY A 94 2.91 -8.32 3.89
CA GLY A 94 4.26 -7.97 3.46
C GLY A 94 4.46 -8.05 1.96
N SER A 95 5.34 -7.19 1.49
CA SER A 95 5.76 -7.05 0.10
C SER A 95 7.09 -6.30 0.08
N ARG A 96 7.80 -6.29 -1.05
CA ARG A 96 9.05 -5.51 -1.15
C ARG A 96 8.85 -4.01 -0.86
N LEU A 97 7.71 -3.43 -1.24
CA LEU A 97 7.37 -2.04 -0.91
C LEU A 97 7.10 -1.85 0.58
N SER A 98 6.23 -2.67 1.16
CA SER A 98 5.87 -2.51 2.58
C SER A 98 7.06 -2.81 3.49
N HIS A 99 7.95 -3.72 3.10
CA HIS A 99 9.23 -3.94 3.76
C HIS A 99 10.13 -2.71 3.68
N HIS A 100 10.30 -2.12 2.49
CA HIS A 100 11.08 -0.89 2.31
C HIS A 100 10.56 0.26 3.19
N LEU A 101 9.23 0.40 3.34
CA LEU A 101 8.62 1.39 4.23
C LEU A 101 8.83 1.06 5.72
N LYS A 102 8.76 -0.23 6.09
CA LYS A 102 9.08 -0.70 7.45
C LYS A 102 10.52 -0.36 7.84
N GLU A 103 11.48 -0.56 6.94
CA GLU A 103 12.90 -0.20 7.16
C GLU A 103 13.09 1.30 7.40
N LYS A 104 12.19 2.15 6.87
CA LYS A 104 12.17 3.60 7.12
C LYS A 104 11.41 4.00 8.40
N GLY A 105 10.87 3.04 9.15
CA GLY A 105 10.15 3.28 10.41
C GLY A 105 8.62 3.34 10.28
N ILE A 106 8.06 3.06 9.10
CA ILE A 106 6.60 3.04 8.88
C ILE A 106 6.08 1.61 8.95
N GLY A 107 5.66 1.17 10.14
CA GLY A 107 5.21 -0.21 10.37
C GLY A 107 3.74 -0.48 10.07
N ASN A 108 2.88 0.52 10.13
CA ASN A 108 1.43 0.36 10.02
C ASN A 108 0.93 0.67 8.59
N PRO A 109 0.04 -0.14 8.02
CA PRO A 109 -0.53 0.10 6.69
C PRO A 109 -1.21 1.46 6.49
N ASP A 110 -1.91 2.00 7.49
CA ASP A 110 -2.56 3.32 7.38
C ASP A 110 -1.54 4.45 7.29
N ASP A 111 -0.45 4.36 8.06
CA ASP A 111 0.66 5.31 7.94
C ASP A 111 1.37 5.16 6.60
N MET A 112 1.56 3.94 6.08
CA MET A 112 2.15 3.71 4.75
C MET A 112 1.32 4.37 3.64
N ILE A 113 -0.01 4.20 3.69
CA ILE A 113 -0.96 4.88 2.79
C ILE A 113 -0.77 6.40 2.88
N SER A 114 -0.87 6.94 4.10
CA SER A 114 -0.82 8.39 4.34
C SER A 114 0.51 8.99 3.87
N PHE A 115 1.62 8.29 4.15
CA PHE A 115 2.95 8.68 3.71
C PHE A 115 3.06 8.71 2.20
N LEU A 116 2.68 7.65 1.50
CA LEU A 116 2.80 7.57 0.04
C LEU A 116 1.95 8.62 -0.67
N ILE A 117 0.71 8.84 -0.22
CA ILE A 117 -0.18 9.87 -0.80
C ILE A 117 0.42 11.26 -0.59
N ARG A 118 0.86 11.58 0.64
CA ARG A 118 1.45 12.89 0.96
C ARG A 118 2.76 13.12 0.20
N ALA A 119 3.63 12.12 0.17
CA ALA A 119 4.91 12.19 -0.53
C ALA A 119 4.73 12.36 -2.04
N PHE A 120 3.76 11.66 -2.64
CA PHE A 120 3.44 11.81 -4.05
C PHE A 120 2.89 13.21 -4.36
N HIS A 121 2.02 13.75 -3.51
CA HIS A 121 1.50 15.12 -3.66
C HIS A 121 2.61 16.17 -3.63
N ARG A 122 3.55 16.04 -2.69
CA ARG A 122 4.72 16.91 -2.61
C ARG A 122 5.62 16.78 -3.83
N LYS A 123 5.87 15.54 -4.29
CA LYS A 123 6.65 15.26 -5.50
C LYS A 123 6.06 15.94 -6.74
N LEU A 124 4.74 15.85 -6.93
CA LEU A 124 4.06 16.49 -8.06
C LEU A 124 4.09 18.02 -8.02
N ASN A 125 4.26 18.60 -6.83
CA ASN A 125 4.28 20.05 -6.59
C ASN A 125 5.69 20.60 -6.34
N ASP A 126 6.73 19.84 -6.66
CA ASP A 126 8.14 20.22 -6.47
C ASP A 126 8.46 20.67 -5.03
N LYS A 127 7.72 20.12 -4.05
CA LYS A 127 7.94 20.37 -2.63
C LYS A 127 8.89 19.31 -2.06
N PRO A 128 9.78 19.68 -1.12
CA PRO A 128 10.56 18.70 -0.37
C PRO A 128 9.63 17.70 0.32
N ILE A 129 9.87 16.40 0.15
CA ILE A 129 9.03 15.38 0.78
C ILE A 129 9.15 15.46 2.31
N GLU A 130 10.35 15.72 2.85
CA GLU A 130 10.62 15.71 4.30
C GLU A 130 10.21 14.36 4.93
N ALA A 131 10.69 13.25 4.35
CA ALA A 131 10.18 11.91 4.64
C ALA A 131 10.22 11.58 6.14
N GLU A 132 11.36 11.81 6.80
CA GLU A 132 11.57 11.55 8.22
C GLU A 132 10.54 12.29 9.08
N LYS A 133 10.27 13.56 8.75
CA LYS A 133 9.31 14.39 9.47
C LYS A 133 7.89 13.89 9.30
N ILE A 134 7.48 13.54 8.07
CA ILE A 134 6.15 12.95 7.83
C ILE A 134 6.00 11.66 8.64
N ILE A 135 7.02 10.79 8.60
CA ILE A 135 7.02 9.51 9.30
C ILE A 135 6.86 9.70 10.81
N SER A 136 7.66 10.59 11.41
CA SER A 136 7.54 10.92 12.83
C SER A 136 6.15 11.41 13.19
N GLN A 137 5.58 12.33 12.41
CA GLN A 137 4.24 12.88 12.65
C GLN A 137 3.14 11.81 12.60
N LEU A 138 3.20 10.90 11.62
CA LEU A 138 2.23 9.81 11.48
C LEU A 138 2.31 8.84 12.66
N VAL A 139 3.53 8.42 13.01
CA VAL A 139 3.77 7.48 14.11
C VAL A 139 3.34 8.08 15.46
N GLU A 140 3.65 9.35 15.71
CA GLU A 140 3.23 10.06 16.92
C GLU A 140 1.72 10.24 16.98
N ALA A 141 1.07 10.64 15.89
CA ALA A 141 -0.38 10.78 15.82
C ALA A 141 -1.09 9.45 16.10
N ARG A 142 -0.59 8.34 15.55
CA ARG A 142 -1.12 7.00 15.83
C ARG A 142 -0.94 6.62 17.29
N LYS A 143 0.25 6.83 17.87
CA LYS A 143 0.50 6.54 19.30
C LYS A 143 -0.49 7.29 20.18
N LYS A 144 -0.67 8.59 19.93
CA LYS A 144 -1.63 9.42 20.66
C LYS A 144 -3.07 8.91 20.53
N ALA A 145 -3.48 8.52 19.32
CA ALA A 145 -4.82 7.98 19.07
C ALA A 145 -5.08 6.63 19.78
N LEU A 146 -4.03 5.84 20.04
CA LEU A 146 -4.11 4.59 20.80
C LEU A 146 -4.13 4.83 22.32
N GLU A 147 -3.48 5.90 22.79
CA GLU A 147 -3.39 6.27 24.21
C GLU A 147 -4.60 7.07 24.70
N GLU A 148 -5.29 7.80 23.81
CA GLU A 148 -6.54 8.46 24.15
C GLU A 148 -7.61 7.41 24.51
N PRO A 149 -8.09 7.34 25.78
CA PRO A 149 -9.13 6.40 26.14
C PRO A 149 -10.33 6.72 25.25
N LEU A 150 -10.88 5.68 24.60
CA LEU A 150 -12.16 5.74 23.89
C LEU A 150 -13.12 6.51 24.80
N LYS A 151 -13.33 7.80 24.50
CA LYS A 151 -14.36 8.59 25.16
C LYS A 151 -15.64 7.94 24.71
N LYS A 152 -16.13 7.02 25.53
CA LYS A 152 -17.42 6.39 25.39
C LYS A 152 -18.44 7.53 25.40
N GLU A 153 -18.95 7.86 24.22
CA GLU A 153 -20.25 8.52 24.10
C GLU A 153 -21.35 7.56 24.55
#